data_AF-A0A661L1V4-F1
#
_entry.id   AF-A0A661L1V4-F1
#
_cell.length_a   1.000
_cell.length_b   1.000
_cell.length_c   1.000
_cell.angle_alpha   90.00
_cell.angle_beta   90.00
_cell.angle_gamma   90.00
#
_symmetry.space_group_name_H-M   'P 1'
#
loop_
_entity.id
_entity.type
_entity.pdbx_description
1 polymer ?
#
loop_
_entity_poly.entity_id
_entity_poly.type
_entity_poly.pdbx_seq_one_letter_code
_entity_poly.pdbx_strand_id
1 'polypeptide(L)' 'MATITGEIDDAKATILKEKAKKLGLEPEQFVLATIEDLLGQPEADFRAAMERVLSKNKVLYERLA' A
#
# COMPACT_ATOMS: atom_id res chain seq x y z
N MET A 1 -14.80 -17.11 -4.09
CA MET A 1 -14.04 -16.18 -4.96
C MET A 1 -15.01 -15.13 -5.46
N ALA A 2 -14.62 -13.86 -5.42
CA ALA A 2 -15.41 -12.75 -5.95
C ALA A 2 -14.66 -12.15 -7.15
N THR A 3 -15.40 -11.75 -8.18
CA THR A 3 -14.84 -11.13 -9.39
C THR A 3 -15.37 -9.71 -9.50
N ILE A 4 -14.47 -8.75 -9.69
CA ILE A 4 -14.80 -7.34 -9.90
C ILE A 4 -14.35 -6.99 -11.31
N THR A 5 -15.25 -6.43 -12.12
CA THR A 5 -14.97 -5.93 -13.47
C THR A 5 -15.27 -4.45 -13.51
N GLY A 6 -14.38 -3.66 -14.12
CA GLY A 6 -14.55 -2.23 -14.27
C GLY A 6 -13.78 -1.72 -15.48
N GLU A 7 -14.19 -0.55 -15.98
CA GLU A 7 -13.56 0.11 -17.11
C GLU A 7 -12.74 1.30 -16.62
N ILE A 8 -11.59 1.50 -17.25
CA ILE A 8 -10.73 2.67 -17.05
C ILE A 8 -10.42 3.27 -18.41
N ASP A 9 -10.11 4.56 -18.44
CA ASP A 9 -9.66 5.21 -19.67
C ASP A 9 -8.33 4.60 -20.17
N ASP A 10 -8.14 4.64 -21.50
CA ASP A 10 -6.97 4.07 -22.17
C ASP A 10 -5.64 4.68 -21.69
N ALA A 11 -5.65 5.96 -21.30
CA ALA A 11 -4.48 6.62 -20.76
C ALA A 11 -4.06 6.01 -19.42
N LYS A 12 -5.01 5.80 -18.49
CA LYS A 12 -4.77 5.09 -17.22
C LYS A 12 -4.42 3.63 -17.43
N ALA A 13 -5.03 2.95 -18.40
CA ALA A 13 -4.67 1.57 -18.74
C ALA A 13 -3.21 1.47 -19.20
N THR A 14 -2.73 2.45 -19.96
CA THR A 14 -1.33 2.53 -20.39
C THR A 14 -0.39 2.72 -19.20
N ILE A 15 -0.68 3.69 -18.33
CA ILE A 15 0.12 3.96 -17.12
C ILE A 15 0.18 2.73 -16.21
N LEU A 16 -0.93 2.02 -16.06
CA LEU A 16 -1.02 0.82 -15.25
C LEU A 16 -0.12 -0.30 -15.79
N LYS A 17 -0.18 -0.56 -17.10
CA LYS A 17 0.68 -1.54 -17.77
C LYS A 17 2.16 -1.22 -17.58
N GLU A 18 2.54 0.06 -17.70
CA GLU A 18 3.92 0.49 -17.46
C GLU A 18 4.38 0.26 -16.02
N LYS A 19 3.52 0.57 -15.04
CA LYS A 19 3.82 0.34 -13.61
C LYS A 19 3.96 -1.14 -13.30
N ALA A 20 3.05 -1.97 -13.81
CA ALA A 20 3.09 -3.42 -13.65
C ALA A 20 4.39 -4.00 -14.25
N LYS A 21 4.73 -3.58 -15.47
CA LYS A 21 5.96 -4.00 -16.16
C LYS A 21 7.23 -3.64 -15.39
N LYS A 22 7.30 -2.45 -14.77
CA LYS A 22 8.44 -2.04 -13.94
C LYS A 22 8.68 -2.96 -12.74
N LEU A 23 7.64 -3.64 -12.27
CA LEU A 23 7.68 -4.58 -11.15
C LEU A 23 7.72 -6.04 -11.62
N GLY A 24 7.75 -6.30 -12.94
CA GLY A 24 7.72 -7.66 -13.50
C GLY A 24 6.39 -8.38 -13.30
N LEU A 25 5.29 -7.64 -13.13
CA LEU A 25 3.95 -8.16 -12.89
C LEU A 25 3.04 -7.98 -14.09
N GLU A 26 2.04 -8.86 -14.22
CA GLU A 26 0.91 -8.62 -15.12
C GLU A 26 -0.01 -7.52 -14.57
N PRO A 27 -0.74 -6.79 -15.45
CA PRO A 27 -1.65 -5.72 -15.03
C PRO A 27 -2.65 -6.14 -13.95
N GLU A 28 -3.24 -7.33 -14.09
CA GLU A 28 -4.21 -7.89 -13.16
C GLU A 28 -3.58 -8.17 -11.80
N GLN A 29 -2.37 -8.73 -11.78
CA GLN A 29 -1.63 -8.99 -10.55
C GLN A 29 -1.28 -7.69 -9.83
N PHE A 30 -0.88 -6.67 -10.58
CA PHE A 30 -0.59 -5.35 -10.03
C PHE A 30 -1.82 -4.70 -9.40
N VAL A 31 -2.99 -4.80 -10.04
CA VAL A 31 -4.26 -4.30 -9.49
C VAL A 31 -4.63 -5.02 -8.21
N LEU A 32 -4.58 -6.35 -8.21
CA LEU A 32 -4.92 -7.16 -7.04
C LEU A 32 -3.99 -6.85 -5.86
N ALA A 33 -2.68 -6.81 -6.08
CA ALA A 33 -1.72 -6.47 -5.04
C ALA A 33 -1.94 -5.05 -4.48
N THR A 34 -2.33 -4.10 -5.33
CA THR A 34 -2.64 -2.72 -4.89
C THR A 34 -3.91 -2.67 -4.04
N ILE A 35 -4.96 -3.43 -4.41
CA ILE A 35 -6.20 -3.52 -3.64
C ILE A 35 -5.94 -4.24 -2.31
N GLU A 36 -5.18 -5.33 -2.32
CA GLU A 36 -4.80 -6.06 -1.10
C GLU A 36 -3.97 -5.20 -0.16
N ASP A 37 -3.01 -4.43 -0.68
CA ASP A 37 -2.26 -3.47 0.13
C ASP A 37 -3.21 -2.44 0.72
N LEU A 38 -4.09 -1.82 -0.09
CA LEU A 38 -5.05 -0.82 0.36
C LEU A 38 -6.00 -1.35 1.44
N LEU A 39 -6.50 -2.58 1.30
CA LEU A 39 -7.38 -3.24 2.27
C LEU A 39 -6.62 -3.75 3.50
N GLY A 40 -5.34 -4.08 3.34
CA GLY A 40 -4.44 -4.53 4.40
C GLY A 40 -3.78 -3.39 5.19
N GLN A 41 -3.94 -2.14 4.76
CA GLN A 41 -3.43 -1.00 5.52
C GLN A 41 -4.09 -0.98 6.90
N PRO A 42 -3.30 -0.85 7.99
CA PRO A 42 -3.88 -0.72 9.31
C PRO A 42 -4.79 0.50 9.34
N GLU A 43 -5.96 0.37 9.99
CA GLU A 43 -6.86 1.48 10.22
C GLU A 43 -6.09 2.69 10.78
N ALA A 44 -6.55 3.91 10.45
CA ALA A 44 -5.86 5.15 10.81
C ALA A 44 -5.48 5.21 12.31
N ASP A 45 -6.29 4.58 13.17
CA ASP A 45 -6.06 4.46 14.61
C ASP A 45 -4.83 3.63 14.96
N PHE A 46 -4.54 2.56 14.21
CA PHE A 46 -3.32 1.77 14.39
C PHE A 46 -2.08 2.54 13.96
N ARG A 47 -2.16 3.32 12.88
CA ARG A 47 -1.06 4.20 12.44
C ARG A 47 -0.76 5.26 13.51
N ALA A 48 -1.78 5.88 14.09
CA ALA A 48 -1.61 6.84 15.17
C ALA A 48 -1.01 6.20 16.45
N ALA A 49 -1.45 4.98 16.79
CA ALA A 49 -0.88 4.23 17.90
C ALA A 49 0.60 3.87 17.67
N MET A 50 0.96 3.46 16.46
CA MET A 50 2.33 3.18 16.07
C MET A 50 3.23 4.41 16.19
N GLU A 51 2.81 5.57 15.67
CA GLU A 51 3.57 6.82 15.78
C GLU A 51 3.80 7.21 17.26
N ARG A 52 2.78 7.01 18.11
CA ARG A 52 2.89 7.25 19.55
C ARG A 52 3.88 6.31 20.25
N VAL A 53 3.95 5.04 19.85
CA VAL A 53 4.92 4.08 20.41
C VAL A 53 6.34 4.39 19.93
N LEU A 54 6.54 4.65 18.64
CA LEU A 54 7.84 4.98 18.06
C LEU A 54 8.42 6.27 18.64
N SER A 55 7.60 7.32 18.78
CA SER A 55 8.02 8.59 19.40
C SER A 55 8.44 8.42 20.86
N LYS A 56 7.67 7.67 21.66
CA LYS A 56 8.04 7.36 23.05
C LYS A 56 9.32 6.55 23.16
N ASN A 57 9.53 5.59 22.27
CA ASN A 57 10.72 4.76 22.27
C ASN A 57 11.95 5.55 21.83
N LYS A 58 11.82 6.47 20.87
CA LYS A 58 12.92 7.38 20.48
C LYS A 58 13.45 8.17 21.69
N VAL A 59 12.55 8.73 22.50
CA VAL A 59 12.92 9.46 23.74
C VAL A 59 13.58 8.54 24.77
N LEU A 60 13.22 7.26 24.82
CA LEU A 60 13.87 6.28 25.71
C LEU A 60 15.28 5.92 25.22
N TYR A 61 15.46 5.72 23.92
CA TYR A 61 16.77 5.43 23.33
C TYR A 61 17.73 6.63 23.43
N GLU A 62 17.24 7.86 23.27
CA GLU A 62 18.03 9.08 23.47
C GLU A 62 18.47 9.29 24.93
N ARG A 63 17.79 8.70 25.91
CA ARG A 63 18.14 8.78 27.33
C ARG A 63 19.05 7.65 27.81
N LEU A 64 19.28 6.64 26.97
CA LEU A 64 20.16 5.50 27.25
C LEU A 64 21.56 5.64 26.64
N ALA A 65 21.80 6.67 25.83
CA ALA A 65 23.09 7.03 25.23
C ALA A 65 23.70 8.24 25.95
#